data_AF-A0A2V2YX38-F1
#
_entry.id   AF-A0A2V2YX38-F1
#
_cell.length_a   1.000
_cell.length_b   1.000
_cell.length_c   1.000
_cell.angle_alpha   90.00
_cell.angle_beta   90.00
_cell.angle_gamma   90.00
#
_symmetry.space_group_name_H-M   'P 1'
#
loop_
_entity.id
_entity.type
_entity.pdbx_description
1 polymer ?
#
loop_
_entity_poly.entity_id
_entity_poly.type
_entity_poly.pdbx_seq_one_letter_code
_entity_poly.pdbx_strand_id
1 'polypeptide(L)'
;MAITLGKMNQLDIKFKNLVIKAVETSKSPRGTKMVEVMAIEYQSKGLRDKLSQGLKEVNALWDERKDRPAGYIVAASIDRGDGVTISVMVTEEWFEENRKKFDAKKAEWAANL
;
A
#
# COMPACT_ATOMS: atom_id res chain seq x y z
N MET A 1 -2.37 13.82 -4.56
CA MET A 1 -1.11 14.30 -3.95
C MET A 1 -0.50 13.26 -3.02
N ALA A 2 0.69 12.76 -3.39
CA ALA A 2 1.44 11.76 -2.63
C ALA A 2 1.78 12.21 -1.19
N ILE A 3 2.02 11.24 -0.30
CA ILE A 3 2.56 11.48 1.04
C ILE A 3 4.09 11.46 1.05
N THR A 4 4.71 12.08 2.04
CA THR A 4 6.15 12.00 2.26
C THR A 4 6.56 10.65 2.88
N LEU A 5 7.82 10.26 2.74
CA LEU A 5 8.39 9.11 3.46
C LEU A 5 8.21 9.23 4.99
N GLY A 6 8.34 10.44 5.54
CA GLY A 6 8.12 10.66 6.97
C GLY A 6 6.69 10.34 7.41
N LYS A 7 5.69 10.67 6.57
CA LYS A 7 4.29 10.34 6.86
C LYS A 7 4.02 8.84 6.69
N MET A 8 4.64 8.18 5.72
CA MET A 8 4.56 6.72 5.57
C MET A 8 5.10 6.01 6.81
N ASN A 9 6.26 6.44 7.33
CA ASN A 9 6.84 5.86 8.55
C ASN A 9 5.92 6.05 9.78
N GLN A 10 5.16 7.15 9.86
CA GLN A 10 4.16 7.32 10.92
C GLN A 10 3.02 6.30 10.82
N LEU A 11 2.60 5.93 9.60
CA LEU A 11 1.59 4.90 9.38
C LEU A 11 2.11 3.52 9.78
N ASP A 12 3.36 3.21 9.43
CA ASP A 12 4.03 1.96 9.80
C ASP A 12 4.13 1.80 11.33
N ILE A 13 4.45 2.89 12.04
CA ILE A 13 4.47 2.90 13.51
C ILE A 13 3.06 2.75 14.10
N LYS A 14 2.04 3.33 13.46
CA LYS A 14 0.64 3.28 13.91
C LYS A 14 0.06 1.87 13.74
N PHE A 15 0.35 1.22 12.63
CA PHE A 15 -0.21 -0.08 12.25
C PHE A 15 0.84 -1.18 12.38
N LYS A 16 1.07 -1.62 13.62
CA LYS A 16 2.16 -2.53 13.99
C LYS A 16 2.05 -3.94 13.39
N ASN A 17 0.88 -4.32 12.89
CA ASN A 17 0.65 -5.62 12.25
C ASN A 17 0.70 -5.52 10.71
N LEU A 18 1.05 -4.34 10.18
CA LEU A 18 1.33 -4.11 8.77
C LEU A 18 2.83 -3.91 8.59
N VAL A 19 3.34 -4.26 7.41
CA VAL A 19 4.66 -3.83 6.96
C VAL A 19 4.45 -2.93 5.75
N ILE A 20 4.75 -1.64 5.90
CA ILE A 20 4.51 -0.64 4.85
C ILE A 20 5.84 -0.27 4.17
N LYS A 21 5.92 -0.47 2.86
CA LYS A 21 7.11 -0.20 2.04
C LYS A 21 6.79 0.77 0.91
N ALA A 22 7.68 1.72 0.66
CA ALA A 22 7.64 2.54 -0.55
C ALA A 22 8.19 1.72 -1.72
N VAL A 23 7.39 1.53 -2.77
CA VAL A 23 7.80 0.84 -4.00
C VAL A 23 8.31 1.85 -5.03
N GLU A 24 7.62 2.99 -5.16
CA GLU A 24 7.99 4.05 -6.09
C GLU A 24 7.90 5.41 -5.40
N THR A 25 8.88 6.26 -5.66
CA THR A 25 8.94 7.60 -5.08
C THR A 25 9.22 8.65 -6.14
N SER A 26 8.55 9.79 -6.06
CA SER A 26 8.82 10.98 -6.85
C SER A 26 9.55 12.04 -6.00
N LYS A 27 9.94 13.16 -6.62
CA LYS A 27 10.47 14.34 -5.93
C LYS A 27 9.52 15.51 -6.16
N SER A 28 9.10 16.14 -5.08
CA SER A 28 8.40 17.43 -5.15
C SER A 28 9.31 18.54 -5.71
N PRO A 29 8.76 19.69 -6.16
CA PRO A 29 9.55 20.84 -6.61
C PRO A 29 10.55 21.37 -5.56
N ARG A 30 10.32 21.09 -4.27
CA ARG A 30 11.21 21.44 -3.15
C ARG A 30 12.22 20.34 -2.81
N GLY A 31 12.33 19.29 -3.63
CA GLY A 31 13.29 18.19 -3.46
C GLY A 31 12.88 17.14 -2.40
N THR A 32 11.69 17.26 -1.80
CA THR A 32 11.19 16.26 -0.83
C THR A 32 10.73 15.01 -1.56
N LYS A 33 11.16 13.82 -1.09
CA LYS A 33 10.73 12.52 -1.62
C LYS A 33 9.27 12.24 -1.23
N MET A 34 8.45 11.98 -2.25
CA MET A 34 7.04 11.64 -2.11
C MET A 34 6.86 10.18 -2.54
N VAL A 35 5.96 9.44 -1.89
CA VAL A 35 5.75 8.00 -2.15
C VAL A 35 4.59 7.86 -3.13
N GLU A 36 4.83 7.53 -4.39
CA GLU A 36 3.71 7.37 -5.35
C GLU A 36 3.02 6.01 -5.23
N VAL A 37 3.81 4.97 -4.93
CA VAL A 37 3.34 3.59 -4.79
C VAL A 37 3.84 3.04 -3.46
N MET A 38 2.93 2.48 -2.66
CA MET A 38 3.25 1.78 -1.42
C MET A 38 2.72 0.35 -1.45
N ALA A 39 3.51 -0.58 -0.94
CA ALA A 39 3.13 -1.96 -0.69
C ALA A 39 2.91 -2.16 0.81
N ILE A 40 1.84 -2.85 1.16
CA ILE A 40 1.43 -3.11 2.54
C ILE A 40 1.27 -4.61 2.68
N GLU A 41 2.17 -5.23 3.42
CA GLU A 41 2.13 -6.66 3.69
C GLU A 41 1.40 -6.90 5.02
N TYR A 42 0.49 -7.87 5.03
CA TYR A 42 -0.26 -8.25 6.22
C TYR A 42 -0.69 -9.71 6.12
N GLN A 43 -0.84 -10.37 7.26
CA GLN A 43 -1.47 -11.69 7.27
C GLN A 43 -2.97 -11.53 7.06
N SER A 44 -3.57 -12.24 6.11
CA SER A 44 -5.02 -12.17 5.87
C SER A 44 -5.81 -13.11 6.77
N LYS A 45 -5.21 -14.23 7.19
CA LYS A 45 -5.84 -15.24 8.04
C LYS A 45 -5.23 -15.24 9.44
N GLY A 46 -6.08 -15.24 10.47
CA GLY A 46 -5.69 -15.47 11.85
C GLY A 46 -5.84 -16.93 12.26
N LEU A 47 -5.51 -17.22 13.52
CA LEU A 47 -5.72 -18.56 14.11
C LEU A 47 -7.20 -18.96 14.09
N ARG A 48 -7.47 -20.20 13.64
CA ARG A 48 -8.81 -20.84 13.63
C ARG A 48 -9.86 -20.02 12.86
N ASP A 49 -9.56 -19.65 11.62
CA ASP A 49 -10.45 -18.93 10.70
C ASP A 49 -10.96 -17.56 11.20
N LYS A 50 -10.31 -17.01 12.23
CA LYS A 50 -10.60 -15.64 12.70
C LYS A 50 -9.87 -14.62 11.82
N LEU A 51 -10.45 -13.43 11.69
CA LEU A 51 -9.79 -12.27 11.10
C LEU A 51 -8.50 -11.97 11.88
N SER A 52 -7.38 -11.84 11.16
CA SER A 52 -6.11 -11.40 11.74
C SER A 52 -6.18 -9.93 12.17
N GLN A 53 -5.25 -9.50 13.02
CA GLN A 53 -5.12 -8.07 13.35
C GLN A 53 -4.63 -7.26 12.13
N GLY A 54 -3.71 -7.82 11.32
CA GLY A 54 -3.27 -7.18 10.09
C GLY A 54 -4.41 -6.90 9.11
N LEU A 55 -5.36 -7.83 8.96
CA LEU A 55 -6.54 -7.60 8.10
C LEU A 55 -7.48 -6.51 8.65
N LYS A 56 -7.57 -6.33 9.98
CA LYS A 56 -8.35 -5.23 10.56
C LYS A 56 -7.65 -3.89 10.34
N GLU A 57 -6.34 -3.85 10.52
CA GLU A 57 -5.52 -2.64 10.34
C GLU A 57 -5.49 -2.20 8.88
N VAL A 58 -5.30 -3.13 7.93
CA VAL A 58 -5.30 -2.79 6.50
C VAL A 58 -6.66 -2.28 6.05
N ASN A 59 -7.76 -2.83 6.57
CA ASN A 59 -9.11 -2.32 6.30
C ASN A 59 -9.31 -0.88 6.79
N ALA A 60 -8.70 -0.51 7.93
CA ALA A 60 -8.72 0.88 8.40
C ALA A 60 -7.89 1.81 7.49
N LEU A 61 -6.76 1.31 6.98
CA LEU A 61 -5.90 2.03 6.05
C LEU A 61 -6.48 2.14 4.64
N TRP A 62 -7.40 1.26 4.25
CA TRP A 62 -8.14 1.33 2.98
C TRP A 62 -9.35 2.27 3.03
N ASP A 63 -9.85 2.60 4.23
CA ASP A 63 -11.03 3.42 4.42
C ASP A 63 -10.68 4.92 4.42
N GLU A 64 -11.20 5.67 3.44
CA GLU A 64 -11.06 7.13 3.31
C GLU A 64 -11.54 7.91 4.53
N ARG A 65 -12.54 7.37 5.24
CA ARG A 65 -13.12 8.05 6.41
C ARG A 65 -12.27 7.87 7.65
N LYS A 66 -11.21 7.06 7.57
CA LYS A 66 -10.33 6.72 8.69
C LYS A 66 -8.91 7.17 8.42
N ASP A 67 -8.11 6.29 7.84
CA ASP A 67 -6.65 6.43 7.82
C ASP A 67 -6.05 6.35 6.42
N ARG A 68 -6.86 6.12 5.38
CA ARG A 68 -6.37 6.16 4.01
C ARG A 68 -5.79 7.54 3.70
N PRO A 69 -4.53 7.62 3.25
CA PRO A 69 -3.98 8.89 2.79
C PRO A 69 -4.80 9.45 1.62
N ALA A 70 -5.10 10.75 1.68
CA ALA A 70 -5.91 11.42 0.65
C ALA A 70 -5.27 11.28 -0.74
N GLY A 71 -6.09 10.96 -1.74
CA GLY A 71 -5.63 10.77 -3.13
C GLY A 71 -4.91 9.45 -3.39
N TYR A 72 -4.97 8.48 -2.46
CA TYR A 72 -4.55 7.10 -2.71
C TYR A 72 -5.75 6.19 -2.93
N ILE A 73 -5.56 5.22 -3.83
CA ILE A 73 -6.49 4.14 -4.10
C ILE A 73 -5.80 2.80 -3.88
N VAL A 74 -6.59 1.78 -3.56
CA VAL A 74 -6.12 0.38 -3.53
C VAL A 74 -6.09 -0.12 -4.97
N ALA A 75 -4.89 -0.31 -5.51
CA ALA A 75 -4.68 -0.70 -6.91
C ALA A 75 -4.69 -2.21 -7.09
N ALA A 76 -4.04 -2.95 -6.18
CA ALA A 76 -3.94 -4.40 -6.28
C ALA A 76 -3.91 -5.06 -4.91
N SER A 77 -4.30 -6.33 -4.87
CA SER A 77 -4.07 -7.23 -3.75
C SER A 77 -3.49 -8.52 -4.33
N ILE A 78 -2.35 -8.94 -3.80
CA ILE A 78 -1.57 -10.09 -4.26
C ILE A 78 -1.48 -11.05 -3.08
N ASP A 79 -1.97 -12.27 -3.26
CA ASP A 79 -1.81 -13.34 -2.27
C ASP A 79 -0.50 -14.08 -2.56
N ARG A 80 0.41 -14.10 -1.58
CA ARG A 80 1.72 -14.77 -1.72
C ARG A 80 1.63 -16.28 -1.44
N GLY A 81 0.47 -16.77 -1.02
CA GLY A 81 0.19 -18.20 -0.82
C GLY A 81 0.68 -18.79 0.50
N ASP A 82 1.50 -18.06 1.26
CA ASP A 82 1.98 -18.42 2.60
C ASP A 82 1.09 -17.83 3.72
N GLY A 83 -0.09 -17.31 3.37
CA GLY A 83 -0.99 -16.62 4.28
C GLY A 83 -0.71 -15.11 4.44
N VAL A 84 0.33 -14.60 3.77
CA VAL A 84 0.60 -13.17 3.63
C VAL A 84 -0.08 -12.65 2.37
N THR A 85 -0.71 -11.49 2.51
CA THR A 85 -1.31 -10.75 1.41
C THR A 85 -0.61 -9.39 1.32
N ILE A 86 -0.32 -8.96 0.10
CA ILE A 86 0.30 -7.67 -0.20
C ILE A 86 -0.75 -6.81 -0.87
N SER A 87 -1.11 -5.70 -0.23
CA SER A 87 -1.93 -4.66 -0.82
C SER A 87 -1.03 -3.59 -1.41
N VAL A 88 -1.25 -3.24 -2.67
CA VAL A 88 -0.54 -2.13 -3.32
C VAL A 88 -1.50 -0.95 -3.40
N MET A 89 -1.11 0.16 -2.80
CA MET A 89 -1.80 1.44 -2.88
C MET A 89 -0.98 2.41 -3.71
N VAL A 90 -1.66 3.17 -4.57
CA VAL A 90 -1.04 4.13 -5.48
C VAL A 90 -1.77 5.47 -5.40
N THR A 91 -1.09 6.55 -5.72
CA THR A 91 -1.78 7.83 -5.94
C THR A 91 -2.68 7.75 -7.18
N GLU A 92 -3.79 8.48 -7.15
CA GLU A 92 -4.68 8.62 -8.31
C GLU A 92 -3.92 9.14 -9.54
N GLU A 93 -3.06 10.14 -9.33
CA GLU A 93 -2.19 10.73 -10.36
C GLU A 93 -1.29 9.67 -11.01
N TRP A 94 -0.58 8.86 -10.21
CA TRP A 94 0.27 7.79 -10.74
C TRP A 94 -0.55 6.74 -11.49
N PHE A 95 -1.74 6.39 -10.98
CA PHE A 95 -2.62 5.42 -11.63
C PHE A 95 -3.11 5.90 -12.99
N GLU A 96 -3.50 7.17 -13.12
CA GLU A 96 -3.93 7.75 -14.38
C GLU A 96 -2.81 7.77 -15.42
N GLU A 97 -1.59 8.16 -15.02
CA GLU A 97 -0.41 8.17 -15.88
C GLU A 97 0.00 6.77 -16.35
N ASN A 98 -0.14 5.77 -15.49
CA ASN A 98 0.30 4.39 -15.74
C ASN A 98 -0.83 3.44 -16.16
N ARG A 99 -2.06 3.93 -16.33
CA ARG A 99 -3.27 3.12 -16.57
C ARG A 99 -3.12 2.09 -17.68
N LYS A 100 -2.47 2.46 -18.79
CA LYS A 100 -2.26 1.58 -19.96
C LYS A 100 -1.24 0.46 -19.72
N LYS A 101 -0.32 0.65 -18.76
CA LYS A 101 0.73 -0.30 -18.39
C LYS A 101 0.45 -0.98 -17.05
N PHE A 102 -0.72 -0.74 -16.47
CA PHE A 102 -1.06 -1.16 -15.13
C PHE A 102 -1.01 -2.68 -14.95
N ASP A 103 -1.48 -3.45 -15.93
CA ASP A 103 -1.43 -4.92 -15.87
C ASP A 103 0.01 -5.45 -15.85
N ALA A 104 0.90 -4.85 -16.64
CA ALA A 104 2.32 -5.20 -16.63
C ALA A 104 2.97 -4.82 -15.28
N LYS A 105 2.60 -3.67 -14.70
CA LYS A 105 3.05 -3.26 -13.37
C LYS A 105 2.54 -4.18 -12.26
N LYS A 106 1.30 -4.63 -12.34
CA LYS A 106 0.73 -5.60 -11.41
C LYS A 106 1.47 -6.94 -11.46
N ALA A 107 1.81 -7.42 -12.66
CA ALA A 107 2.63 -8.61 -12.82
C ALA A 107 4.05 -8.43 -12.26
N GLU A 108 4.66 -7.26 -12.49
CA GLU A 108 5.97 -6.89 -11.91
C GLU A 108 5.94 -6.91 -10.37
N TRP A 109 4.89 -6.35 -9.76
CA TRP A 109 4.71 -6.38 -8.31
C TRP A 109 4.53 -7.79 -7.78
N ALA A 110 3.71 -8.61 -8.42
CA ALA A 110 3.50 -10.01 -8.01
C ALA A 110 4.77 -10.88 -8.11
N ALA A 111 5.75 -10.47 -8.92
CA ALA A 111 7.02 -11.18 -9.07
C ALA A 111 8.10 -10.72 -8.07
N ASN A 112 8.02 -9.48 -7.58
CA ASN A 112 9.10 -8.83 -6.84
C ASN A 112 8.75 -8.46 -5.38
N LEU A 113 7.48 -8.56 -4.98
CA LEU A 113 6.98 -8.32 -3.62
C LEU A 113 6.52 -9.64 -2.99
#